data_AF-A0A2N2GAJ9-F1
#
_entry.id   AF-A0A2N2GAJ9-F1
#
_cell.length_a   1.000
_cell.length_b   1.000
_cell.length_c   1.000
_cell.angle_alpha   90.00
_cell.angle_beta   90.00
_cell.angle_gamma   90.00
#
_symmetry.space_group_name_H-M   'P 1'
#
loop_
_entity.id
_entity.type
_entity.pdbx_description
1 polymer ?
#
loop_
_entity_poly.entity_id
_entity_poly.type
_entity_poly.pdbx_seq_one_letter_code
_entity_poly.pdbx_strand_id
1 'polypeptide(L)' 'MERIKLLMNKAVQFVSQAKAELKKVAWPTRKQTLASTGVVMVIVAVMALYLGIIDLILAKLVKFILG' A
#
# COMPACT_ATOMS: atom_id res chain seq x y z
N MET A 1 -38.26 22.17 4.53
CA MET A 1 -38.44 20.73 4.87
C MET A 1 -38.24 19.80 3.67
N GLU A 2 -38.71 20.13 2.47
CA GLU A 2 -38.54 19.25 1.29
C GLU A 2 -37.11 19.06 0.82
N ARG A 3 -36.27 20.11 0.86
CA ARG A 3 -34.84 20.01 0.51
C ARG A 3 -34.10 18.98 1.38
N ILE A 4 -34.44 18.90 2.67
CA ILE A 4 -33.83 17.95 3.61
C ILE A 4 -34.24 16.52 3.27
N LYS A 5 -35.52 16.27 2.96
CA LYS A 5 -35.99 14.95 2.48
C LYS A 5 -35.32 14.55 1.17
N LEU A 6 -35.09 15.52 0.27
CA LEU A 6 -34.45 15.29 -1.03
C LEU A 6 -32.95 14.96 -0.89
N LEU A 7 -32.25 15.64 0.03
CA LEU A 7 -30.87 15.31 0.38
C LEU A 7 -30.77 13.93 1.05
N MET A 8 -31.71 13.59 1.93
CA MET A 8 -31.76 12.27 2.59
C MET A 8 -32.00 11.14 1.58
N ASN A 9 -32.91 11.32 0.62
CA ASN A 9 -33.13 10.35 -0.46
C ASN A 9 -31.90 10.21 -1.38
N LYS A 10 -31.22 11.32 -1.71
CA LYS A 10 -29.96 11.27 -2.48
C LYS A 10 -28.85 10.53 -1.73
N ALA A 11 -28.72 10.74 -0.43
CA ALA A 11 -27.72 10.05 0.40
C ALA A 11 -27.97 8.54 0.45
N VAL A 12 -29.22 8.12 0.61
CA VAL A 12 -29.60 6.70 0.60
C VAL A 12 -29.35 6.06 -0.76
N GLN A 13 -29.66 6.75 -1.86
CA GLN A 13 -29.31 6.30 -3.21
C GLN A 13 -27.80 6.17 -3.40
N PHE A 14 -27.01 7.14 -2.93
CA PHE A 14 -25.55 7.11 -3.03
C PHE A 14 -24.95 5.92 -2.28
N VAL A 15 -25.41 5.64 -1.05
CA VAL A 15 -24.94 4.47 -0.28
C VAL A 15 -25.32 3.16 -0.96
N SER A 16 -26.53 3.08 -1.54
CA SER A 16 -26.98 1.91 -2.30
C SER A 16 -26.10 1.67 -3.54
N GLN A 17 -25.80 2.72 -4.31
CA GLN A 17 -24.92 2.67 -5.47
C GLN A 17 -23.48 2.31 -5.07
N ALA A 18 -22.94 2.91 -4.01
CA ALA A 18 -21.61 2.59 -3.48
C ALA A 18 -21.51 1.12 -3.06
N LYS A 19 -22.54 0.58 -2.40
CA LYS A 19 -22.59 -0.85 -2.05
C LYS A 19 -22.64 -1.76 -3.28
N ALA A 20 -23.29 -1.33 -4.36
CA ALA A 20 -23.31 -2.08 -5.63
C ALA A 20 -21.93 -2.09 -6.31
N GLU A 21 -21.19 -0.97 -6.29
CA GLU A 21 -19.82 -0.91 -6.81
C GLU A 21 -18.83 -1.70 -5.95
N LEU A 22 -18.96 -1.64 -4.61
CA LEU A 22 -18.12 -2.42 -3.70
C LEU A 22 -18.27 -3.94 -3.92
N LYS A 23 -19.41 -4.41 -4.41
CA LYS A 23 -19.61 -5.82 -4.79
C LYS A 23 -18.84 -6.22 -6.05
N LYS A 24 -18.46 -5.27 -6.91
CA LYS A 24 -17.62 -5.53 -8.09
C LYS A 24 -16.13 -5.61 -7.75
N VAL A 25 -15.74 -5.24 -6.52
CA VAL A 25 -14.35 -5.36 -6.06
C VAL A 25 -14.00 -6.85 -5.93
N ALA A 26 -13.13 -7.33 -6.81
CA ALA A 26 -12.55 -8.66 -6.72
C ALA A 26 -11.53 -8.68 -5.58
N TRP A 27 -11.98 -9.07 -4.39
CA TRP A 27 -11.09 -9.24 -3.25
C TRP A 27 -10.10 -10.38 -3.54
N PRO A 28 -8.79 -10.14 -3.33
CA PRO A 28 -7.78 -11.16 -3.59
C PRO A 28 -7.98 -12.35 -2.66
N THR A 29 -7.76 -13.55 -3.18
CA THR A 29 -7.77 -14.76 -2.37
C THR A 29 -6.54 -14.78 -1.46
N ARG A 30 -6.61 -15.43 -0.29
CA ARG A 30 -5.49 -15.50 0.67
C ARG A 30 -4.16 -15.93 0.03
N LYS A 31 -4.23 -16.81 -0.98
CA LYS A 31 -3.08 -17.27 -1.76
C LYS A 31 -2.43 -16.14 -2.58
N GLN A 32 -3.24 -15.30 -3.22
CA GLN A 32 -2.75 -14.14 -3.97
C GLN A 32 -2.12 -13.12 -3.02
N THR A 33 -2.76 -12.81 -1.88
CA THR A 33 -2.21 -11.87 -0.89
C THR A 33 -0.84 -12.32 -0.36
N LEU A 34 -0.68 -13.61 -0.10
CA LEU A 34 0.59 -14.18 0.33
C LEU A 34 1.65 -14.13 -0.78
N ALA A 35 1.27 -14.42 -2.04
CA ALA A 35 2.18 -14.31 -3.17
C ALA A 35 2.67 -12.87 -3.39
N SER A 36 1.76 -11.88 -3.36
CA SER A 36 2.09 -10.46 -3.49
C SER A 36 3.05 -10.00 -2.38
N THR A 37 2.74 -10.38 -1.13
CA THR A 37 3.58 -10.04 0.03
C THR A 37 4.96 -10.70 -0.05
N GLY A 38 5.02 -11.95 -0.53
CA GLY A 38 6.28 -12.69 -0.71
C GLY A 38 7.21 -12.00 -1.69
N VAL A 39 6.69 -11.55 -2.84
CA VAL A 39 7.48 -10.79 -3.83
C VAL A 39 8.04 -9.50 -3.21
N VAL A 40 7.20 -8.74 -2.50
CA VAL A 40 7.63 -7.50 -1.83
C VAL A 40 8.73 -7.79 -0.81
N MET A 41 8.61 -8.85 -0.01
CA MET A 41 9.60 -9.23 0.99
C MET A 41 10.98 -9.53 0.36
N VAL A 42 11.00 -10.22 -0.78
CA VAL A 42 12.23 -10.51 -1.53
C VAL A 42 12.87 -9.21 -2.03
N ILE A 43 12.09 -8.32 -2.65
CA ILE A 43 12.59 -7.05 -3.18
C ILE A 43 13.17 -6.18 -2.05
N VAL A 44 12.48 -6.11 -0.91
CA VAL A 44 12.94 -5.37 0.27
C VAL A 44 14.24 -5.96 0.82
N ALA A 45 14.36 -7.29 0.91
CA ALA A 45 15.57 -7.94 1.38
C ALA A 45 16.79 -7.63 0.48
N VAL A 46 16.60 -7.65 -0.84
CA VAL A 46 17.65 -7.30 -1.81
C VAL A 46 18.05 -5.84 -1.68
N MET A 47 17.09 -4.92 -1.60
CA MET A 47 17.35 -3.49 -1.41
C MET A 47 18.09 -3.18 -0.10
N ALA A 48 17.68 -3.82 0.99
CA ALA A 48 18.33 -3.66 2.30
C ALA A 48 19.78 -4.13 2.28
N LEU A 49 20.07 -5.27 1.63
CA LEU A 49 21.42 -5.77 1.43
C LEU A 49 22.27 -4.81 0.59
N TYR A 50 21.72 -4.33 -0.53
CA TYR A 50 22.41 -3.41 -1.43
C TYR A 50 22.78 -2.10 -0.73
N LEU A 51 21.80 -1.45 -0.08
CA LEU A 51 22.04 -0.21 0.67
C LEU A 51 23.01 -0.45 1.83
N GLY A 52 22.82 -1.54 2.59
CA GLY A 52 23.71 -1.87 3.71
C GLY A 52 25.17 -2.06 3.30
N ILE A 53 25.43 -2.69 2.15
CA ILE A 53 26.80 -2.81 1.61
C ILE A 53 27.38 -1.42 1.28
N ILE A 54 26.59 -0.57 0.63
CA ILE A 54 27.01 0.78 0.27
C ILE A 54 27.30 1.62 1.51
N ASP A 55 26.44 1.55 2.53
CA ASP A 55 26.62 2.25 3.80
C ASP A 55 27.90 1.80 4.50
N LEU A 56 28.21 0.50 4.49
CA LEU A 56 29.46 -0.03 5.06
C LEU A 56 30.70 0.45 4.30
N ILE A 57 30.65 0.51 2.97
CA ILE A 57 31.74 1.01 2.14
C ILE A 57 31.96 2.50 2.40
N LEU A 58 30.89 3.30 2.37
CA LEU A 58 30.93 4.73 2.66
C LEU A 58 31.47 4.99 4.06
N ALA A 59 30.97 4.28 5.09
CA ALA A 59 31.45 4.43 6.45
C ALA A 59 32.96 4.17 6.59
N LYS A 60 33.47 3.13 5.90
CA LYS A 60 34.92 2.85 5.87
C LYS A 60 35.70 3.94 5.14
N LEU A 61 35.20 4.43 4.01
CA LEU A 61 35.85 5.49 3.23
C LEU A 61 35.91 6.81 4.01
N VAL A 62 34.79 7.19 4.62
CA VAL A 62 34.68 8.37 5.49
C VAL A 62 35.65 8.25 6.66
N LYS A 63 35.72 7.09 7.32
CA LYS A 63 36.68 6.84 8.40
C LYS A 63 38.15 6.91 7.94
N PHE A 64 38.45 6.52 6.71
CA PHE A 64 39.79 6.62 6.13
C PHE A 64 40.18 8.06 5.77
N ILE A 65 39.21 8.93 5.46
CA ILE A 65 39.46 10.33 5.09
C ILE A 65 39.52 11.25 6.33
N LEU A 66 38.67 10.98 7.34
CA LEU A 66 38.56 11.79 8.56
C LEU A 66 39.44 11.29 9.71
N GLY A 67 39.91 10.04 9.64
CA GLY A 67 40.92 9.49 10.54
C GLY A 67 42.31 9.60 9.95
#